data_AF-A0A3M6VJS5-F1
#
_entry.id   AF-A0A3M6VJS5-F1
#
_cell.length_a   1.000
_cell.length_b   1.000
_cell.length_c   1.000
_cell.angle_alpha   90.00
_cell.angle_beta   90.00
_cell.angle_gamma   90.00
#
_symmetry.space_group_name_H-M   'P 1'
#
loop_
_entity.id
_entity.type
_entity.pdbx_description
1 polymer ?
#
loop_
_entity_poly.entity_id
_entity_poly.type
_entity_poly.pdbx_seq_one_letter_code
_entity_poly.pdbx_strand_id
1 'polypeptide(L)'
;MEQVKLLQDLNAAFVELGAGRGMLSLALAQMFPESLYVLIDRAHTRGKADRFIGGEGKDEEDAKVNSTTLRAKIDIRHLNFAGMPEILDKPVVCMSKHLCGVATDLSLRAIAQTIPETNSVKASAGKSKLACVSSRFQGLAIALCCHHVCAWKDYVNPAFFQAHGFKAEEFKLLTSMTSWTTCGMGLEGDAVEHILGIRSVMTRYIC
;
A
#
# COMPACT_ATOMS: atom_id res chain seq x y z
N MET A 1 -8.93 17.43 18.65
CA MET A 1 -8.65 16.42 17.61
C MET A 1 -9.98 15.86 17.17
N GLU A 2 -10.41 16.19 15.95
CA GLU A 2 -11.65 15.64 15.39
C GLU A 2 -11.42 14.14 15.11
N GLN A 3 -12.27 13.25 15.64
CA GLN A 3 -12.12 11.82 15.38
C GLN A 3 -12.54 11.52 13.94
N VAL A 4 -11.57 11.21 13.09
CA VAL A 4 -11.83 10.73 11.73
C VAL A 4 -12.42 9.32 11.83
N LYS A 5 -13.69 9.16 11.44
CA LYS A 5 -14.48 7.93 11.59
C LYS A 5 -14.14 6.85 10.55
N LEU A 6 -12.85 6.67 10.27
CA LEU A 6 -12.36 5.88 9.14
C LEU A 6 -12.79 4.41 9.16
N LEU A 7 -12.97 3.82 10.35
CA LEU A 7 -13.33 2.41 10.53
C LEU A 7 -14.80 2.22 10.97
N GLN A 8 -15.60 3.28 10.99
CA GLN A 8 -16.99 3.21 11.49
C GLN A 8 -18.00 2.89 10.38
N ASP A 9 -17.61 2.99 9.11
CA ASP A 9 -18.47 2.67 7.97
C ASP A 9 -18.37 1.19 7.61
N LEU A 10 -19.37 0.41 8.04
CA LEU A 10 -19.46 -1.02 7.77
C LEU A 10 -19.62 -1.35 6.27
N ASN A 11 -20.08 -0.39 5.45
CA ASN A 11 -20.24 -0.55 4.01
C ASN A 11 -18.95 -0.26 3.23
N ALA A 12 -17.90 0.26 3.89
CA ALA A 12 -16.64 0.56 3.24
C ALA A 12 -15.93 -0.70 2.72
N ALA A 13 -15.20 -0.52 1.63
CA ALA A 13 -14.24 -1.46 1.11
C ALA A 13 -12.86 -1.17 1.69
N PHE A 14 -12.31 -2.14 2.41
CA PHE A 14 -11.00 -2.12 3.03
C PHE A 14 -9.97 -2.72 2.07
N VAL A 15 -9.10 -1.87 1.52
CA VAL A 15 -8.07 -2.29 0.56
C VAL A 15 -6.72 -2.40 1.25
N GLU A 16 -6.19 -3.62 1.43
CA GLU A 16 -4.83 -3.84 1.93
C GLU A 16 -3.82 -3.82 0.76
N LEU A 17 -2.98 -2.79 0.74
CA LEU A 17 -1.95 -2.58 -0.27
C LEU A 17 -0.66 -3.29 0.16
N GLY A 18 -0.15 -4.21 -0.67
CA GLY A 18 1.00 -5.04 -0.29
C GLY A 18 0.63 -6.03 0.80
N ALA A 19 -0.49 -6.73 0.61
CA ALA A 19 -1.13 -7.52 1.65
C ALA A 19 -0.27 -8.68 2.18
N GLY A 20 0.63 -9.23 1.35
CA GLY A 20 1.43 -10.41 1.68
C GLY A 20 0.55 -11.52 2.24
N ARG A 21 0.72 -11.83 3.53
CA ARG A 21 -0.07 -12.87 4.23
C ARG A 21 -1.51 -12.47 4.58
N GLY A 22 -1.91 -11.21 4.43
CA GLY A 22 -3.27 -10.68 4.69
C GLY A 22 -3.65 -10.58 6.16
N MET A 23 -2.67 -10.51 7.07
CA MET A 23 -2.94 -10.54 8.52
C MET A 23 -3.60 -9.26 9.03
N LEU A 24 -3.39 -8.11 8.37
CA LEU A 24 -4.01 -6.86 8.78
C LEU A 24 -5.51 -6.87 8.43
N SER A 25 -5.87 -7.26 7.19
CA SER A 25 -7.26 -7.50 6.84
C SER A 25 -7.92 -8.58 7.69
N LEU A 26 -7.19 -9.65 8.08
CA LEU A 26 -7.74 -10.66 8.99
C LEU A 26 -8.13 -10.07 10.35
N ALA A 27 -7.26 -9.27 10.95
CA ALA A 27 -7.55 -8.63 12.23
C ALA A 27 -8.78 -7.70 12.14
N LEU A 28 -8.91 -6.96 11.03
CA LEU A 28 -10.08 -6.11 10.82
C LEU A 28 -11.35 -6.91 10.52
N ALA A 29 -11.25 -8.00 9.75
CA ALA A 29 -12.39 -8.85 9.43
C ALA A 29 -13.00 -9.54 10.65
N GLN A 30 -12.21 -9.77 11.70
CA GLN A 30 -12.73 -10.25 12.99
C GLN A 30 -13.59 -9.19 13.69
N MET A 31 -13.33 -7.90 13.45
CA MET A 31 -14.08 -6.78 14.03
C MET A 31 -15.24 -6.33 13.14
N PHE A 32 -15.05 -6.41 11.81
CA PHE A 32 -16.00 -5.97 10.79
C PHE A 32 -16.16 -7.08 9.72
N PRO A 33 -16.90 -8.16 10.04
CA PRO A 33 -16.99 -9.35 9.18
C PRO A 33 -17.77 -9.13 7.88
N GLU A 34 -18.69 -8.16 7.88
CA GLU A 34 -19.58 -7.84 6.74
C GLU A 34 -18.95 -6.88 5.72
N SER A 35 -17.80 -6.28 6.05
CA SER A 35 -17.13 -5.34 5.16
C SER A 35 -16.35 -6.06 4.05
N LEU A 36 -16.20 -5.40 2.90
CA LEU A 36 -15.44 -5.96 1.78
C LEU A 36 -13.93 -5.75 2.01
N TYR A 37 -13.13 -6.80 1.89
CA TYR A 37 -11.69 -6.78 1.97
C TYR A 37 -11.06 -7.07 0.61
N VAL A 38 -10.26 -6.13 0.11
CA VAL A 38 -9.53 -6.27 -1.15
C VAL A 38 -8.03 -6.33 -0.86
N LEU A 39 -7.43 -7.49 -1.07
CA LEU A 39 -6.02 -7.77 -0.81
C LEU A 39 -5.22 -7.60 -2.10
N ILE A 40 -4.40 -6.56 -2.20
CA ILE A 40 -3.54 -6.30 -3.36
C ILE A 40 -2.13 -6.80 -3.06
N ASP A 41 -1.65 -7.77 -3.83
CA ASP A 41 -0.26 -8.21 -3.76
C ASP A 41 0.23 -8.74 -5.12
N ARG A 42 1.52 -8.58 -5.42
CA ARG A 42 2.14 -9.10 -6.64
C ARG A 42 2.56 -10.57 -6.52
N ALA A 43 2.77 -11.06 -5.30
CA ALA A 43 3.31 -12.38 -5.01
C ALA A 43 2.25 -13.49 -5.13
N HIS A 44 2.71 -14.69 -5.46
CA HIS A 44 1.90 -15.87 -5.73
C HIS A 44 1.45 -16.63 -4.46
N THR A 45 1.79 -16.15 -3.27
CA THR A 45 1.47 -16.86 -2.03
C THR A 45 0.04 -16.56 -1.63
N ARG A 46 -0.83 -17.57 -1.75
CA ARG A 46 -2.17 -17.56 -1.15
C ARG A 46 -1.98 -17.33 0.35
N GLY A 47 -2.51 -16.22 0.86
CA GLY A 47 -2.27 -15.82 2.24
C GLY A 47 -2.93 -16.82 3.18
N LYS A 48 -2.27 -17.17 4.30
CA LYS A 48 -2.92 -17.98 5.34
C LYS A 48 -4.27 -17.36 5.77
N ALA A 49 -4.36 -16.03 5.75
CA ALA A 49 -5.56 -15.27 6.10
C ALA A 49 -6.74 -15.47 5.14
N ASP A 50 -6.51 -15.81 3.87
CA ASP A 50 -7.59 -15.88 2.86
C ASP A 50 -8.68 -16.91 3.22
N ARG A 51 -8.37 -17.91 4.05
CA ARG A 51 -9.32 -18.90 4.56
C ARG A 51 -10.15 -18.42 5.74
N PHE A 52 -9.67 -17.42 6.45
CA PHE A 52 -10.26 -16.95 7.70
C PHE A 52 -11.04 -15.64 7.50
N ILE A 53 -10.72 -14.87 6.46
CA ILE A 53 -11.49 -13.68 6.06
C ILE A 53 -12.73 -14.17 5.29
N GLY A 54 -13.88 -14.22 5.96
CA GLY A 54 -15.15 -14.77 5.43
C GLY A 54 -15.85 -15.79 6.34
N GLY A 55 -15.20 -16.19 7.45
CA GLY A 55 -15.73 -17.09 8.48
C GLY A 55 -15.30 -18.54 8.32
N GLU A 56 -14.91 -19.19 9.43
CA GLU A 56 -14.75 -20.65 9.47
C GLU A 56 -16.14 -21.31 9.50
N GLY A 57 -16.38 -22.28 8.60
CA GLY A 57 -17.54 -23.19 8.71
C GLY A 57 -18.71 -22.95 7.76
N LYS A 58 -18.53 -22.29 6.61
CA LYS A 58 -19.55 -22.30 5.54
C LYS A 58 -19.20 -23.38 4.51
N ASP A 59 -20.16 -24.24 4.19
CA ASP A 59 -20.05 -25.22 3.11
C ASP A 59 -19.58 -24.56 1.81
N GLU A 60 -18.76 -25.26 1.01
CA GLU A 60 -18.05 -24.71 -0.16
C GLU A 60 -18.98 -24.06 -1.22
N GLU A 61 -20.27 -24.38 -1.20
CA GLU A 61 -21.27 -23.82 -2.11
C GLU A 61 -21.80 -22.44 -1.66
N ASP A 62 -21.94 -22.18 -0.35
CA ASP A 62 -22.42 -20.91 0.21
C ASP A 62 -21.29 -19.86 0.40
N ALA A 63 -20.05 -20.32 0.58
CA ALA A 63 -18.88 -19.45 0.70
C ALA A 63 -18.58 -18.64 -0.58
N LYS A 64 -19.05 -19.12 -1.74
CA LYS A 64 -18.84 -18.49 -3.05
C LYS A 64 -19.77 -17.29 -3.31
N VAL A 65 -20.92 -17.22 -2.65
CA VAL A 65 -21.98 -16.24 -2.94
C VAL A 65 -21.80 -14.94 -2.12
N ASN A 66 -21.17 -15.02 -0.95
CA ASN A 66 -20.94 -13.88 -0.05
C ASN A 66 -19.47 -13.79 0.41
N SER A 67 -18.52 -14.01 -0.50
CA SER A 67 -17.10 -13.81 -0.15
C SER A 67 -16.85 -12.32 0.07
N THR A 68 -16.78 -11.90 1.33
CA THR A 68 -16.37 -10.55 1.73
C THR A 68 -14.89 -10.29 1.47
N THR A 69 -14.18 -11.21 0.80
CA THR A 69 -12.75 -11.12 0.51
C THR A 69 -12.48 -11.31 -0.98
N LEU A 70 -11.70 -10.40 -1.55
CA LEU A 70 -11.13 -10.46 -2.88
C LEU A 70 -9.62 -10.33 -2.77
N ARG A 71 -8.85 -11.27 -3.34
CA ARG A 71 -7.39 -11.11 -3.49
C ARG A 71 -7.04 -10.87 -4.95
N ALA A 72 -6.61 -9.65 -5.27
CA ALA A 72 -6.18 -9.28 -6.61
C ALA A 72 -4.66 -9.42 -6.73
N LYS A 73 -4.23 -10.31 -7.62
CA LYS A 73 -2.82 -10.53 -7.93
C LYS A 73 -2.34 -9.45 -8.92
N ILE A 74 -2.02 -8.28 -8.39
CA ILE A 74 -1.70 -7.08 -9.18
C ILE A 74 -0.46 -6.42 -8.57
N ASP A 75 0.52 -6.08 -9.41
CA ASP A 75 1.57 -5.15 -8.99
C ASP A 75 0.95 -3.76 -8.84
N ILE A 76 1.20 -3.09 -7.71
CA ILE A 76 0.65 -1.77 -7.40
C ILE A 76 0.91 -0.75 -8.51
N ARG A 77 2.00 -0.91 -9.29
CA ARG A 77 2.27 -0.09 -10.49
C ARG A 77 1.12 -0.10 -11.52
N HIS A 78 0.38 -1.19 -11.58
CA HIS A 78 -0.74 -1.41 -12.50
C HIS A 78 -2.11 -1.35 -11.81
N LEU A 79 -2.14 -0.99 -10.52
CA LEU A 79 -3.38 -0.88 -9.77
C LEU A 79 -4.25 0.25 -10.32
N ASN A 80 -5.47 -0.11 -10.71
CA ASN A 80 -6.49 0.81 -11.19
C ASN A 80 -7.81 0.48 -10.50
N PHE A 81 -8.22 1.32 -9.54
CA PHE A 81 -9.44 1.11 -8.76
C PHE A 81 -10.72 1.13 -9.62
N ALA A 82 -10.75 1.91 -10.70
CA ALA A 82 -11.89 1.93 -11.63
C ALA A 82 -12.06 0.60 -12.40
N GLY A 83 -11.04 -0.26 -12.41
CA GLY A 83 -11.10 -1.60 -13.00
C GLY A 83 -11.58 -2.68 -12.04
N MET A 84 -11.97 -2.34 -10.81
CA MET A 84 -12.39 -3.28 -9.78
C MET A 84 -13.90 -3.10 -9.48
N PRO A 85 -14.79 -3.90 -10.11
CA PRO A 85 -16.25 -3.73 -9.97
C PRO A 85 -16.75 -3.74 -8.53
N GLU A 86 -16.10 -4.51 -7.67
CA GLU A 86 -16.51 -4.75 -6.28
C GLU A 86 -16.44 -3.51 -5.39
N ILE A 87 -15.65 -2.51 -5.78
CA ILE A 87 -15.44 -1.28 -5.00
C ILE A 87 -16.10 -0.04 -5.63
N LEU A 88 -16.67 -0.14 -6.82
CA LEU A 88 -17.17 1.02 -7.57
C LEU A 88 -18.26 1.80 -6.83
N ASP A 89 -19.09 1.09 -6.07
CA ASP A 89 -20.23 1.67 -5.35
C ASP A 89 -20.02 1.73 -3.83
N LYS A 90 -18.78 1.51 -3.37
CA LYS A 90 -18.43 1.51 -1.95
C LYS A 90 -17.47 2.65 -1.63
N PRO A 91 -17.56 3.23 -0.42
CA PRO A 91 -16.48 4.06 0.08
C PRO A 91 -15.21 3.23 0.25
N VAL A 92 -14.05 3.85 0.03
CA VAL A 92 -12.76 3.14 -0.01
C VAL A 92 -11.87 3.62 1.13
N VAL A 93 -11.40 2.66 1.91
CA VAL A 93 -10.37 2.85 2.94
C VAL A 93 -9.16 2.00 2.56
N CYS A 94 -8.04 2.65 2.31
CA CYS A 94 -6.80 1.96 2.00
C CYS A 94 -5.96 1.76 3.25
N MET A 95 -5.26 0.64 3.37
CA MET A 95 -4.40 0.35 4.50
C MET A 95 -3.16 -0.44 4.10
N SER A 96 -2.09 -0.35 4.89
CA SER A 96 -0.98 -1.29 4.80
C SER A 96 -0.09 -1.30 6.04
N LYS A 97 0.42 -2.50 6.35
CA LYS A 97 1.44 -2.71 7.39
C LYS A 97 2.89 -2.47 6.95
N HIS A 98 3.22 -2.70 5.68
CA HIS A 98 4.59 -2.54 5.14
C HIS A 98 4.55 -2.04 3.68
N LEU A 99 3.82 -0.96 3.42
CA LEU A 99 3.84 -0.32 2.12
C LEU A 99 4.87 0.80 2.13
N CYS A 100 6.09 0.47 1.73
CA CYS A 100 7.22 1.38 1.83
C CYS A 100 7.92 1.44 0.49
N GLY A 101 8.84 2.38 0.35
CA GLY A 101 9.49 2.54 -0.93
C GLY A 101 8.58 3.17 -1.95
N VAL A 102 8.90 2.79 -3.18
CA VAL A 102 8.13 3.00 -4.40
C VAL A 102 6.66 2.58 -4.27
N ALA A 103 6.37 1.54 -3.48
CA ALA A 103 5.01 1.04 -3.37
C ALA A 103 4.05 2.07 -2.75
N THR A 104 4.53 2.88 -1.80
CA THR A 104 3.77 3.99 -1.18
C THR A 104 3.33 4.99 -2.25
N ASP A 105 4.30 5.41 -3.05
CA ASP A 105 4.17 6.42 -4.08
C ASP A 105 3.20 5.98 -5.18
N LEU A 106 3.35 4.74 -5.64
CA LEU A 106 2.45 4.12 -6.62
C LEU A 106 1.03 3.97 -6.06
N SER A 107 0.87 3.61 -4.80
CA SER A 107 -0.44 3.53 -4.16
C SER A 107 -1.12 4.89 -4.03
N LEU A 108 -0.41 5.93 -3.59
CA LEU A 108 -0.95 7.28 -3.51
C LEU A 108 -1.38 7.78 -4.88
N ARG A 109 -0.59 7.51 -5.92
CA ARG A 109 -0.94 7.81 -7.31
C ARG A 109 -2.20 7.06 -7.75
N ALA A 110 -2.28 5.76 -7.50
CA ALA A 110 -3.45 4.97 -7.83
C ALA A 110 -4.70 5.51 -7.12
N ILE A 111 -4.62 5.82 -5.82
CA ILE A 111 -5.71 6.38 -5.02
C ILE A 111 -6.19 7.72 -5.61
N ALA A 112 -5.26 8.64 -5.86
CA ALA A 112 -5.58 9.99 -6.32
C ALA A 112 -6.12 10.03 -7.76
N GLN A 113 -5.77 9.04 -8.61
CA GLN A 113 -6.04 9.11 -10.05
C GLN A 113 -7.08 8.10 -10.54
N THR A 114 -7.28 7.00 -9.81
CA THR A 114 -8.03 5.86 -10.35
C THR A 114 -9.26 5.48 -9.55
N ILE A 115 -9.46 6.05 -8.34
CA ILE A 115 -10.72 5.86 -7.61
C ILE A 115 -11.82 6.65 -8.36
N PRO A 116 -12.91 5.99 -8.77
CA PRO A 116 -13.96 6.63 -9.55
C PRO A 116 -14.74 7.68 -8.73
N GLU A 117 -15.14 8.77 -9.38
CA GLU A 117 -16.02 9.80 -8.81
C GLU A 117 -17.48 9.36 -8.85
N THR A 118 -18.29 9.75 -7.87
CA THR A 118 -19.75 9.56 -7.92
C THR A 118 -20.31 10.49 -8.99
N ASN A 119 -21.02 9.92 -9.99
CA ASN A 119 -21.64 10.63 -11.13
C ASN A 119 -22.15 12.04 -10.78
N SER A 120 -21.29 13.04 -10.93
CA SER A 120 -21.58 14.44 -10.68
C SER A 120 -20.88 15.27 -11.75
N VAL A 121 -21.58 15.38 -12.87
CA VAL A 121 -21.34 16.34 -13.96
C VAL A 121 -20.03 16.14 -14.72
N LYS A 122 -20.14 16.09 -16.05
CA LYS A 122 -19.03 16.23 -16.99
C LYS A 122 -18.24 17.49 -16.64
N ALA A 123 -17.18 17.36 -15.84
CA ALA A 123 -16.27 18.45 -15.56
C ALA A 123 -15.51 18.73 -16.85
N SER A 124 -15.88 19.83 -17.48
CA SER A 124 -15.33 20.39 -18.70
C SER A 124 -13.81 20.29 -18.71
N ALA A 125 -13.28 19.75 -19.80
CA ALA A 125 -11.87 19.81 -20.15
C ALA A 125 -11.42 21.28 -20.22
N GLY A 126 -10.85 21.80 -19.14
CA GLY A 126 -10.30 23.15 -19.12
C GLY A 126 -10.45 23.86 -17.78
N LYS A 127 -9.57 23.51 -16.84
CA LYS A 127 -8.94 24.39 -15.83
C LYS A 127 -8.10 23.52 -14.89
N SER A 128 -6.91 24.02 -14.54
CA SER A 128 -5.88 23.40 -13.68
C SER A 128 -6.44 22.35 -12.71
N LYS A 129 -6.22 21.06 -13.02
CA LYS A 129 -6.63 19.92 -12.21
C LYS A 129 -5.69 19.83 -11.01
N LEU A 130 -5.86 20.71 -10.02
CA LEU A 130 -5.38 20.42 -8.67
C LEU A 130 -6.05 19.09 -8.29
N ALA A 131 -5.26 18.03 -8.14
CA ALA A 131 -5.76 16.66 -8.02
C ALA A 131 -6.63 16.53 -6.76
N CYS A 132 -7.93 16.78 -6.86
CA CYS A 132 -8.88 16.44 -5.82
C CYS A 132 -9.04 14.92 -5.84
N VAL A 133 -8.85 14.31 -4.67
CA VAL A 133 -9.05 12.88 -4.50
C VAL A 133 -10.56 12.60 -4.51
N SER A 134 -10.96 11.47 -5.09
CA SER A 134 -12.38 11.09 -5.20
C SER A 134 -13.12 11.20 -3.87
N SER A 135 -14.35 11.70 -3.92
CA SER A 135 -15.27 11.74 -2.79
C SER A 135 -15.55 10.39 -2.14
N ARG A 136 -15.29 9.28 -2.86
CA ARG A 136 -15.39 7.91 -2.31
C ARG A 136 -14.22 7.53 -1.41
N PHE A 137 -13.08 8.20 -1.53
CA PHE A 137 -11.93 7.90 -0.71
C PHE A 137 -12.12 8.48 0.70
N GLN A 138 -12.27 7.60 1.70
CA GLN A 138 -12.46 8.02 3.08
C GLN A 138 -11.14 8.21 3.83
N GLY A 139 -10.10 7.46 3.45
CA GLY A 139 -8.77 7.67 4.01
C GLY A 139 -7.79 6.52 3.81
N LEU A 140 -6.61 6.73 4.37
CA LEU A 140 -5.44 5.88 4.20
C LEU A 140 -4.65 5.75 5.50
N ALA A 141 -4.33 4.51 5.88
CA ALA A 141 -3.46 4.20 7.02
C ALA A 141 -2.28 3.33 6.58
N ILE A 142 -1.06 3.89 6.55
CA ILE A 142 0.15 3.17 6.14
C ILE A 142 1.21 3.25 7.24
N ALA A 143 1.80 2.10 7.57
CA ALA A 143 3.05 2.04 8.34
C ALA A 143 4.28 2.02 7.40
N LEU A 144 5.03 3.13 7.39
CA LEU A 144 6.24 3.33 6.58
C LEU A 144 7.50 2.80 7.31
N CYS A 145 7.85 1.55 7.06
CA CYS A 145 8.87 0.81 7.81
C CYS A 145 10.03 0.23 6.97
N CYS A 146 10.03 0.36 5.64
CA CYS A 146 11.08 -0.19 4.76
C CYS A 146 11.59 0.88 3.78
N HIS A 147 12.31 1.87 4.28
CA HIS A 147 12.81 3.02 3.51
C HIS A 147 13.91 2.58 2.53
N HIS A 148 14.57 1.44 2.81
CA HIS A 148 15.60 0.81 2.00
C HIS A 148 15.11 0.29 0.63
N VAL A 149 13.80 0.14 0.42
CA VAL A 149 13.22 -0.28 -0.88
C VAL A 149 12.76 0.90 -1.76
N CYS A 150 12.98 2.15 -1.34
CA CYS A 150 12.78 3.34 -2.18
C CYS A 150 13.77 3.36 -3.35
N ALA A 151 13.30 3.56 -4.59
CA ALA A 151 14.14 3.75 -5.77
C ALA A 151 13.85 5.10 -6.44
N TRP A 152 14.90 5.80 -6.90
CA TRP A 152 14.79 7.17 -7.44
C TRP A 152 13.79 7.29 -8.58
N LYS A 153 13.83 6.34 -9.53
CA LYS A 153 12.98 6.35 -10.74
C LYS A 153 11.49 6.34 -10.45
N ASP A 154 11.08 5.83 -9.29
CA ASP A 154 9.68 5.68 -8.94
C ASP A 154 9.27 6.64 -7.80
N TYR A 155 10.20 7.40 -7.24
CA TYR A 155 9.92 8.40 -6.21
C TYR A 155 9.08 9.55 -6.80
N VAL A 156 8.01 9.96 -6.13
CA VAL A 156 7.03 10.93 -6.68
C VAL A 156 7.50 12.38 -6.67
N ASN A 157 8.51 12.73 -5.87
CA ASN A 157 8.92 14.12 -5.71
C ASN A 157 10.43 14.34 -5.87
N PRO A 158 11.05 13.93 -6.99
CA PRO A 158 12.48 14.13 -7.20
C PRO A 158 12.89 15.61 -7.10
N ALA A 159 11.97 16.53 -7.40
CA ALA A 159 12.18 17.97 -7.27
C ALA A 159 12.56 18.39 -5.85
N PHE A 160 12.02 17.73 -4.81
CA PHE A 160 12.41 18.00 -3.42
C PHE A 160 13.91 17.73 -3.20
N PHE A 161 14.42 16.58 -3.62
CA PHE A 161 15.84 16.24 -3.46
C PHE A 161 16.74 17.13 -4.33
N GLN A 162 16.33 17.40 -5.57
CA GLN A 162 17.04 18.28 -6.48
C GLN A 162 17.16 19.71 -5.94
N ALA A 163 16.09 20.23 -5.32
CA ALA A 163 16.10 21.55 -4.69
C ALA A 163 17.08 21.64 -3.50
N HIS A 164 17.39 20.51 -2.87
CA HIS A 164 18.37 20.41 -1.78
C HIS A 164 19.76 19.98 -2.28
N GLY A 165 19.99 19.97 -3.60
CA GLY A 165 21.28 19.67 -4.22
C GLY A 165 21.60 18.19 -4.34
N PHE A 166 20.66 17.29 -4.03
CA PHE A 166 20.86 15.85 -4.18
C PHE A 166 20.57 15.38 -5.60
N LYS A 167 21.42 14.47 -6.08
CA LYS A 167 21.31 13.80 -7.37
C LYS A 167 20.62 12.45 -7.26
N ALA A 168 20.19 11.94 -8.41
CA ALA A 168 19.54 10.64 -8.52
C ALA A 168 20.41 9.49 -7.98
N GLU A 169 21.71 9.55 -8.22
CA GLU A 169 22.66 8.52 -7.79
C GLU A 169 22.83 8.49 -6.27
N GLU A 170 22.64 9.64 -5.61
CA GLU A 170 22.82 9.82 -4.17
C GLU A 170 21.60 9.36 -3.35
N PHE A 171 20.44 9.23 -3.99
CA PHE A 171 19.22 8.79 -3.34
C PHE A 171 19.35 7.42 -2.65
N LYS A 172 20.13 6.50 -3.24
CA LYS A 172 20.40 5.18 -2.65
C LYS A 172 21.19 5.29 -1.34
N LEU A 173 22.07 6.27 -1.21
CA LEU A 173 22.83 6.51 0.02
C LEU A 173 21.91 7.09 1.11
N LEU A 174 21.03 8.03 0.73
CA LEU A 174 20.07 8.64 1.65
C LEU A 174 19.14 7.58 2.27
N THR A 175 18.61 6.66 1.46
CA THR A 175 17.72 5.60 1.94
C THR A 175 18.45 4.60 2.85
N SER A 176 19.73 4.32 2.61
CA SER A 176 20.58 3.50 3.48
C SER A 176 20.88 4.19 4.82
N MET A 177 21.12 5.49 4.84
CA MET A 177 21.37 6.23 6.09
C MET A 177 20.11 6.34 6.96
N THR A 178 18.93 6.41 6.34
CA THR A 178 17.65 6.51 7.08
C THR A 178 17.06 5.16 7.47
N SER A 179 17.58 4.05 6.93
CA SER A 179 17.20 2.70 7.36
C SER A 179 17.91 2.31 8.64
N TRP A 180 17.55 2.93 9.76
CA TRP A 180 18.00 2.45 11.07
C TRP A 180 17.14 1.25 11.50
N THR A 181 17.79 0.10 11.71
CA THR A 181 17.22 -1.07 12.42
C THR A 181 16.05 -1.79 11.73
N THR A 182 15.96 -1.80 10.39
CA THR A 182 14.97 -2.61 9.67
C THR A 182 15.61 -3.88 9.09
N CYS A 183 15.51 -4.96 9.87
CA CYS A 183 15.63 -6.40 9.57
C CYS A 183 16.32 -6.86 8.26
N GLY A 184 17.43 -7.60 8.43
CA GLY A 184 17.68 -8.81 7.63
C GLY A 184 18.13 -8.65 6.18
N MET A 185 18.94 -7.64 5.87
CA MET A 185 19.73 -7.66 4.64
C MET A 185 20.80 -8.75 4.79
N GLY A 186 20.60 -9.89 4.11
CA GLY A 186 21.66 -10.87 3.91
C GLY A 186 22.87 -10.16 3.30
N LEU A 187 24.02 -10.29 3.95
CA LEU A 187 25.30 -9.67 3.61
C LEU A 187 25.91 -10.31 2.34
N GLU A 188 25.22 -10.29 1.22
CA GLU A 188 25.85 -10.59 -0.07
C GLU A 188 25.80 -9.36 -0.98
N GLY A 189 26.94 -8.65 -1.03
CA GLY A 189 27.21 -7.59 -1.99
C GLY A 189 26.92 -6.18 -1.47
N ASP A 190 27.50 -5.80 -0.33
CA ASP A 190 27.28 -4.52 0.32
C ASP A 190 27.77 -3.34 -0.56
N ALA A 191 26.84 -2.64 -1.21
CA ALA A 191 27.10 -1.48 -2.05
C ALA A 191 27.77 -0.32 -1.29
N VAL A 192 27.66 -0.33 0.05
CA VAL A 192 28.25 0.67 0.95
C VAL A 192 29.77 0.51 0.99
N GLU A 193 30.29 -0.72 1.02
CA GLU A 193 31.72 -1.00 1.09
C GLU A 193 32.43 -0.57 -0.20
N HIS A 194 31.78 -0.80 -1.34
CA HIS A 194 32.34 -0.52 -2.67
C HIS A 194 32.32 0.96 -3.06
N ILE A 195 31.44 1.78 -2.45
CA ILE A 195 31.30 3.21 -2.77
C ILE A 195 32.03 4.09 -1.75
N LEU A 196 32.04 3.73 -0.47
CA LEU A 196 32.57 4.60 0.59
C LEU A 196 33.91 4.13 1.18
N GLY A 197 34.37 2.90 0.87
CA GLY A 197 35.62 2.35 1.42
C GLY A 197 35.58 2.14 2.95
N ILE A 198 34.40 2.19 3.56
CA ILE A 198 34.19 1.99 4.99
C ILE A 198 33.94 0.50 5.23
N ARG A 199 34.91 -0.19 5.85
CA ARG A 199 34.73 -1.57 6.32
C ARG A 199 33.68 -1.61 7.43
N SER A 200 32.68 -2.47 7.29
CA SER A 200 31.64 -2.66 8.31
C SER A 200 32.28 -3.19 9.61
N VAL A 201 32.26 -2.38 10.67
CA VAL A 201 32.53 -2.88 12.01
C VAL A 201 31.29 -3.67 12.43
N MET A 202 31.48 -4.98 12.48
CA MET A 202 30.50 -6.01 12.83
C MET A 202 29.76 -5.66 14.11
N THR A 203 28.63 -4.96 13.98
CA THR A 203 27.75 -4.68 15.11
C THR A 203 26.82 -5.86 15.23
N ARG A 204 27.11 -6.72 16.21
CA ARG A 204 26.31 -7.89 16.54
C ARG A 204 24.86 -7.50 16.76
N TYR A 205 23.98 -8.27 16.15
CA TYR A 205 22.54 -8.32 16.34
C TYR A 205 22.11 -8.11 17.80
N ILE A 206 21.18 -7.18 18.01
CA ILE A 206 20.15 -7.31 19.05
C ILE A 206 18.81 -7.33 18.31
N CYS A 207 18.34 -8.53 18.01
CA CYS A 207 16.94 -8.95 18.13
C CYS A 207 16.90 -10.48 18.15
#